data_AF-A0A1G7BP09-F1
#
_entry.id   AF-A0A1G7BP09-F1
#
_cell.length_a   1.000
_cell.length_b   1.000
_cell.length_c   1.000
_cell.angle_alpha   90.00
_cell.angle_beta   90.00
_cell.angle_gamma   90.00
#
_symmetry.space_group_name_H-M   'P 1'
#
loop_
_entity.id
_entity.type
_entity.pdbx_description
1 polymer ?
#
loop_
_entity_poly.entity_id
_entity_poly.type
_entity_poly.pdbx_seq_one_letter_code
_entity_poly.pdbx_strand_id
1 'polypeptide(L)'
;MSSTRPRVHVVEDPAAGQVVELSAGSQLELRFRRRFSGGTWQVSGRPGHLVPLVEDSHEITFLVFSGPGEGHEAPLRLVRRRDTQGDPYEVRELRVVCAG
;
A
#
# COMPACT_ATOMS: atom_id res chain seq x y z
N MET A 1 29.55 8.32 -7.49
CA MET A 1 28.43 7.37 -7.47
C MET A 1 27.14 8.19 -7.46
N SER A 2 26.44 8.31 -8.59
CA SER A 2 25.18 9.04 -8.64
C SER A 2 24.10 8.21 -7.94
N SER A 3 23.63 8.67 -6.78
CA SER A 3 22.47 8.08 -6.12
C SER A 3 21.23 8.49 -6.92
N THR A 4 20.77 7.61 -7.79
CA THR A 4 19.45 7.76 -8.42
C THR A 4 18.41 7.53 -7.33
N ARG A 5 17.69 8.59 -6.96
CA ARG A 5 16.61 8.47 -5.99
C ARG A 5 15.50 7.56 -6.56
N PRO A 6 14.87 6.71 -5.74
CA PRO A 6 13.73 5.92 -6.17
C PRO A 6 12.63 6.82 -6.72
N ARG A 7 11.95 6.38 -7.80
CA ARG A 7 10.74 7.06 -8.28
C ARG A 7 9.64 6.85 -7.24
N VAL A 8 9.10 7.93 -6.67
CA VAL A 8 8.00 7.86 -5.69
C VAL A 8 6.65 7.99 -6.42
N HIS A 9 5.74 7.07 -6.13
CA HIS A 9 4.36 7.08 -6.60
C HIS A 9 3.42 7.19 -5.40
N VAL A 10 2.65 8.27 -5.35
CA VAL A 10 1.76 8.59 -4.24
C VAL A 10 0.31 8.29 -4.65
N VAL A 11 -0.41 7.52 -3.82
CA VAL A 11 -1.84 7.28 -3.95
C VAL A 11 -2.57 7.89 -2.76
N GLU A 12 -3.38 8.91 -3.04
CA GLU A 12 -4.18 9.62 -2.05
C GLU A 12 -5.55 8.96 -1.87
N ASP A 13 -5.91 8.61 -0.63
CA ASP A 13 -7.14 7.92 -0.22
C ASP A 13 -7.49 6.72 -1.13
N PRO A 14 -6.63 5.69 -1.20
CA PRO A 14 -6.74 4.60 -2.17
C PRO A 14 -8.11 3.93 -2.14
N ALA A 15 -8.77 3.79 -3.29
CA ALA A 15 -10.09 3.19 -3.38
C ALA A 15 -10.03 1.65 -3.34
N ALA A 16 -11.09 1.00 -2.86
CA ALA A 16 -11.23 -0.45 -2.99
C ALA A 16 -11.31 -0.85 -4.47
N GLY A 17 -10.57 -1.89 -4.86
CA GLY A 17 -10.47 -2.37 -6.24
C GLY A 17 -9.51 -1.55 -7.12
N GLN A 18 -8.86 -0.50 -6.60
CA GLN A 18 -7.93 0.30 -7.37
C GLN A 18 -6.72 -0.53 -7.85
N VAL A 19 -6.34 -0.32 -9.10
CA VAL A 19 -5.13 -0.90 -9.70
C VAL A 19 -4.04 0.17 -9.73
N VAL A 20 -2.83 -0.20 -9.31
CA VAL A 20 -1.66 0.67 -9.28
C VAL A 20 -0.52 -0.05 -10.00
N GLU A 21 -0.12 0.49 -11.14
CA GLU A 21 0.97 -0.05 -11.97
C GLU A 21 2.26 0.70 -11.68
N LEU A 22 3.31 -0.04 -11.31
CA LEU A 22 4.59 0.51 -10.85
C LEU A 22 5.75 -0.26 -11.44
N SER A 23 6.89 0.40 -11.61
CA SER A 23 8.13 -0.27 -12.00
C SER A 23 8.87 -0.77 -10.76
N ALA A 24 9.64 -1.85 -10.91
CA ALA A 24 10.59 -2.28 -9.88
C ALA A 24 11.58 -1.15 -9.53
N GLY A 25 11.96 -1.07 -8.26
CA GLY A 25 12.81 0.00 -7.72
C GLY A 25 12.06 1.31 -7.44
N SER A 26 10.75 1.39 -7.67
CA SER A 26 9.93 2.52 -7.22
C SER A 26 9.51 2.39 -5.76
N GLN A 27 9.07 3.51 -5.20
CA GLN A 27 8.42 3.59 -3.89
C GLN A 27 6.93 3.85 -4.10
N LEU A 28 6.07 3.05 -3.45
CA LEU A 28 4.63 3.30 -3.35
C LEU A 28 4.34 3.92 -1.99
N GLU A 29 3.71 5.08 -1.99
CA GLU A 29 3.25 5.77 -0.78
C GLU A 29 1.72 5.87 -0.80
N LEU A 30 1.08 5.31 0.21
CA LEU A 30 -0.37 5.40 0.41
C LEU A 30 -0.65 6.43 1.49
N ARG A 31 -1.37 7.50 1.12
CA ARG A 31 -1.76 8.56 2.05
C ARG A 31 -3.24 8.49 2.33
N PHE A 32 -3.60 8.47 3.61
CA PHE A 32 -4.99 8.38 4.02
C PHE A 32 -5.47 9.74 4.51
N ARG A 33 -6.65 10.16 4.04
CA ARG A 33 -7.30 11.37 4.56
C ARG A 33 -7.58 11.19 6.05
N ARG A 34 -7.15 12.18 6.85
CA ARG A 34 -7.56 12.30 8.25
C ARG A 34 -9.07 12.49 8.30
N ARG A 35 -9.80 11.49 8.79
CA ARG A 35 -11.23 11.62 9.09
C ARG A 35 -11.40 11.85 10.58
N PHE A 36 -12.39 12.67 10.95
CA PHE A 36 -12.73 12.95 12.35
C PHE A 36 -13.16 11.69 13.13
N SER A 37 -13.54 10.62 12.43
CA SER A 37 -13.72 9.30 13.03
C SER A 37 -12.36 8.64 13.28
N GLY A 38 -12.03 8.48 14.57
CA GLY A 38 -10.85 7.74 15.04
C GLY A 38 -10.77 6.37 14.39
N GLY A 39 -9.61 6.05 13.84
CA GLY A 39 -9.38 4.77 13.20
C GLY A 39 -8.16 4.77 12.30
N THR A 40 -7.34 3.76 12.50
CA THR A 40 -6.00 3.59 11.94
C THR A 40 -6.03 2.57 10.80
N TRP A 41 -5.38 2.91 9.68
CA TRP A 41 -5.16 1.99 8.57
C TRP A 41 -3.98 1.07 8.86
N GLN A 42 -4.12 -0.20 8.49
CA GLN A 42 -3.10 -1.22 8.67
C GLN A 42 -3.06 -2.15 7.46
N VAL A 43 -1.88 -2.69 7.17
CA VAL A 43 -1.72 -3.76 6.19
C VAL A 43 -2.08 -5.09 6.85
N SER A 44 -3.01 -5.83 6.24
CA SER A 44 -3.44 -7.15 6.71
C SER A 44 -3.11 -8.30 5.76
N GLY A 45 -2.76 -7.96 4.51
CA GLY A 45 -2.40 -8.90 3.46
C GLY A 45 -1.75 -8.12 2.32
N ARG A 46 -0.86 -8.76 1.58
CA ARG A 46 0.07 -8.03 0.72
C ARG A 46 0.78 -8.91 -0.33
N PRO A 47 1.01 -8.39 -1.55
CA PRO A 47 1.87 -9.04 -2.54
C PRO A 47 3.33 -9.18 -2.07
N GLY A 48 3.97 -10.31 -2.39
CA GLY A 48 5.35 -10.58 -1.98
C GLY A 48 6.41 -9.63 -2.59
N HIS A 49 6.10 -9.02 -3.73
CA HIS A 49 7.00 -8.08 -4.42
C HIS A 49 7.06 -6.70 -3.78
N LEU A 50 6.26 -6.44 -2.77
CA LEU A 50 6.33 -5.20 -2.03
C LEU A 50 7.08 -5.44 -0.72
N VAL A 51 7.98 -4.53 -0.32
CA VAL A 51 8.64 -4.51 1.01
C VAL A 51 8.27 -3.25 1.82
N PRO A 52 7.79 -3.33 3.08
CA PRO A 52 7.37 -2.16 3.85
C PRO A 52 8.55 -1.32 4.33
N LEU A 53 8.38 -0.01 4.26
CA LEU A 53 9.32 0.99 4.77
C LEU A 53 8.74 1.76 5.95
N VAL A 54 7.47 2.18 5.84
CA VAL A 54 6.76 2.94 6.86
C VAL A 54 5.35 2.37 6.99
N GLU A 55 4.91 2.15 8.22
CA GLU A 55 3.52 1.81 8.54
C GLU A 55 3.05 2.72 9.68
N ASP A 56 2.47 3.86 9.31
CA ASP A 56 1.79 4.79 10.22
C ASP A 56 0.28 4.80 9.89
N SER A 57 -0.50 5.31 10.83
CA SER A 57 -1.94 5.50 10.77
C SER A 57 -2.45 6.32 9.59
N HIS A 58 -1.60 7.15 8.99
CA HIS A 58 -1.94 8.05 7.89
C HIS A 58 -1.08 7.87 6.65
N GLU A 59 0.01 7.13 6.75
CA GLU A 59 0.95 6.90 5.67
C GLU A 59 1.46 5.46 5.72
N ILE A 60 1.37 4.76 4.60
CA ILE A 60 1.97 3.44 4.45
C ILE A 60 2.84 3.45 3.20
N THR A 61 4.10 3.13 3.37
CA THR A 61 5.11 3.24 2.32
C THR A 61 5.78 1.90 2.05
N PHE A 62 5.98 1.57 0.77
CA PHE A 62 6.57 0.33 0.31
C PHE A 62 7.65 0.57 -0.75
N LEU A 63 8.69 -0.27 -0.77
CA LEU A 63 9.53 -0.48 -1.95
C LEU A 63 8.92 -1.57 -2.84
N VAL A 64 9.00 -1.35 -4.15
CA VAL A 64 8.54 -2.29 -5.17
C VAL A 64 9.74 -3.05 -5.73
N PHE A 65 9.69 -4.38 -5.72
CA PHE A 65 10.67 -5.27 -6.33
C PHE A 65 10.04 -6.02 -7.51
N SER A 66 10.88 -6.58 -8.38
CA SER A 66 10.43 -7.54 -9.38
C SER A 66 10.05 -8.85 -8.69
N GLY A 67 8.80 -9.29 -8.83
CA GLY A 67 8.30 -10.57 -8.34
C GLY A 67 8.11 -11.60 -9.45
N PRO A 68 8.04 -12.90 -9.13
CA PRO A 68 7.71 -13.92 -10.12
C PRO A 68 6.23 -13.84 -10.52
N GLY A 69 5.97 -13.26 -11.70
CA GLY A 69 4.76 -13.50 -12.50
C GLY A 69 3.62 -12.50 -12.33
N GLU A 70 3.36 -11.73 -13.39
CA GLU A 70 2.09 -11.05 -13.62
C GLU A 70 0.94 -12.08 -13.62
N GLY A 71 0.03 -11.99 -12.66
CA GLY A 71 -1.30 -12.59 -12.81
C GLY A 71 -1.94 -13.26 -11.59
N HIS A 72 -1.20 -13.61 -10.53
CA HIS A 72 -1.76 -14.36 -9.39
C HIS A 72 -1.29 -13.89 -8.00
N GLU A 73 -0.84 -12.65 -7.88
CA GLU A 73 -0.44 -12.14 -6.57
C GLU A 73 -1.64 -11.74 -5.71
N ALA A 74 -1.57 -12.05 -4.42
CA ALA A 74 -2.55 -11.63 -3.44
C ALA A 74 -2.65 -10.08 -3.41
N PRO A 75 -3.87 -9.50 -3.29
CA PRO A 75 -4.03 -8.06 -3.27
C PRO A 75 -3.35 -7.43 -2.05
N LEU A 76 -3.03 -6.15 -2.15
CA LEU A 76 -2.70 -5.34 -0.99
C LEU A 76 -3.99 -5.06 -0.22
N ARG A 77 -4.13 -5.70 0.94
CA ARG A 77 -5.32 -5.65 1.78
C ARG A 77 -5.11 -4.72 2.96
N LEU A 78 -5.76 -3.57 2.90
CA LEU A 78 -5.78 -2.55 3.94
C LEU A 78 -7.01 -2.74 4.82
N VAL A 79 -6.84 -2.66 6.14
CA VAL A 79 -7.94 -2.65 7.09
C VAL A 79 -7.91 -1.38 7.91
N ARG A 80 -9.08 -0.80 8.16
CA ARG A 80 -9.25 0.29 9.11
C ARG A 80 -9.89 -0.26 10.37
N ARG A 81 -9.21 -0.07 11.50
CA ARG A 81 -9.71 -0.47 12.82
C ARG A 81 -10.01 0.77 13.65
N ARG A 82 -11.01 0.70 14.53
CA ARG A 82 -11.26 1.80 15.48
C ARG A 82 -10.18 1.76 16.55
N ASP A 83 -9.76 2.92 17.02
CA ASP A 83 -8.73 2.99 18.07
C ASP A 83 -9.25 2.43 19.42
N THR A 84 -10.57 2.38 19.61
CA THR A 84 -11.25 1.90 20.83
C THR A 84 -11.80 0.48 20.74
N GLN A 85 -11.93 -0.08 19.53
CA GLN A 85 -12.60 -1.36 19.29
C GLN A 85 -11.80 -2.08 18.20
N GLY A 86 -11.05 -3.11 18.59
CA GLY A 86 -10.01 -3.73 17.74
C GLY A 86 -10.51 -4.40 16.45
N ASP A 87 -11.82 -4.46 16.22
CA ASP A 87 -12.39 -5.05 15.00
C ASP A 87 -12.25 -4.11 13.78
N PRO A 88 -11.88 -4.65 12.61
CA PRO A 88 -11.85 -3.87 11.38
C PRO A 88 -13.28 -3.51 10.95
N TYR A 89 -13.52 -2.24 10.65
CA TYR A 89 -14.82 -1.75 10.17
C TYR A 89 -14.79 -1.31 8.70
N GLU A 90 -13.60 -1.21 8.11
CA GLU A 90 -13.41 -0.92 6.70
C GLU A 90 -12.28 -1.80 6.15
N VAL A 91 -12.47 -2.34 4.95
CA VAL A 91 -11.46 -3.13 4.23
C VAL A 91 -11.34 -2.57 2.82
N ARG A 92 -10.12 -2.36 2.36
CA ARG A 92 -9.82 -1.97 0.97
C ARG A 92 -8.75 -2.89 0.40
N GLU A 93 -9.07 -3.50 -0.73
CA GLU A 93 -8.13 -4.33 -1.47
C GLU A 93 -7.68 -3.58 -2.72
N LEU A 94 -6.37 -3.43 -2.89
CA LEU A 94 -5.75 -2.83 -4.07
C LEU A 94 -4.98 -3.91 -4.82
N ARG A 95 -4.95 -3.79 -6.14
CA ARG A 95 -4.03 -4.55 -6.99
C ARG A 95 -2.82 -3.68 -7.27
N VAL A 96 -1.65 -4.11 -6.81
CA VAL A 96 -0.39 -3.47 -7.17
C VAL A 96 0.30 -4.40 -8.16
N VAL A 97 0.60 -3.88 -9.35
CA VAL A 97 1.21 -4.65 -10.44
C VAL A 97 2.58 -4.07 -10.71
N CYS A 98 3.61 -4.91 -10.64
CA CYS A 98 4.96 -4.54 -11.04
C CYS A 98 5.11 -4.72 -12.56
N ALA A 99 4.90 -3.65 -13.32
CA ALA A 99 5.17 -3.63 -14.75
C ALA A 99 6.69 -3.54 -14.99
N GLY A 100 7.23 -4.53 -15.70
CA GLY A 100 8.63 -4.62 -16.10
C GLY A 100 9.03 -3.60 -17.16
#